data_AF-A0A397ER94-F1
#
_entry.id   AF-A0A397ER94-F1
#
_cell.length_a   1.000
_cell.length_b   1.000
_cell.length_c   1.000
_cell.angle_alpha   90.00
_cell.angle_beta   90.00
_cell.angle_gamma   90.00
#
_symmetry.space_group_name_H-M   'P 1'
#
loop_
_entity.id
_entity.type
_entity.pdbx_description
1 polymer ?
#
loop_
_entity_poly.entity_id
_entity_poly.type
_entity_poly.pdbx_seq_one_letter_code
_entity_poly.pdbx_strand_id
1 'polypeptide(L)' 'MLNPIQSCFSVLKAVIKHYLALRTDDMFDRRDYDTYLEARMRLLEDAARESLGVITQPLMVRESLFCQRNVMKALHLEDM' A
#
# COMPACT_ATOMS: atom_id res chain seq x y z
N MET A 1 1.42 -2.85 -13.09
CA MET A 1 2.66 -3.66 -13.01
C MET A 1 2.27 -5.13 -12.97
N LEU A 2 2.92 -6.01 -13.73
CA LEU A 2 2.60 -7.45 -13.74
C LEU A 2 3.35 -8.20 -12.63
N ASN A 3 3.17 -7.74 -11.39
CA ASN A 3 3.69 -8.40 -10.22
C ASN A 3 2.63 -8.32 -9.11
N PRO A 4 2.11 -9.46 -8.63
CA PRO A 4 1.01 -9.46 -7.66
C PRO A 4 1.39 -8.76 -6.35
N ILE A 5 2.65 -8.83 -5.92
CA ILE A 5 3.08 -8.16 -4.68
C ILE A 5 3.05 -6.64 -4.82
N GLN A 6 3.37 -6.10 -6.00
CA GLN A 6 3.35 -4.66 -6.26
C GLN A 6 1.91 -4.12 -6.32
N SER A 7 0.98 -4.90 -6.89
CA SER A 7 -0.44 -4.56 -6.85
C SER A 7 -0.97 -4.56 -5.42
N CYS A 8 -0.62 -5.56 -4.61
CA CYS A 8 -1.02 -5.60 -3.20
C CYS A 8 -0.44 -4.43 -2.39
N PHE A 9 0.83 -4.06 -2.63
CA PHE A 9 1.41 -2.87 -2.02
C PHE A 9 0.78 -1.56 -2.50
N SER A 10 0.25 -1.52 -3.72
CA SER A 10 -0.50 -0.35 -4.21
C SER A 10 -1.80 -0.15 -3.42
N VAL A 11 -2.48 -1.25 -3.08
CA VAL A 11 -3.65 -1.23 -2.18
C VAL A 11 -3.25 -0.80 -0.78
N LEU A 12 -2.20 -1.39 -0.19
CA LEU A 12 -1.68 -0.99 1.12
C LEU A 12 -1.35 0.51 1.17
N LYS A 13 -0.65 1.01 0.15
CA LYS A 13 -0.30 2.43 0.03
C LYS A 13 -1.53 3.33 -0.01
N ALA A 14 -2.61 2.92 -0.65
CA ALA A 14 -3.86 3.69 -0.68
C ALA A 14 -4.49 3.80 0.71
N VAL A 15 -4.51 2.70 1.49
CA VAL A 15 -5.02 2.70 2.86
C VAL A 15 -4.14 3.55 3.79
N ILE A 16 -2.82 3.41 3.71
CA ILE A 16 -1.87 4.25 4.48
C ILE A 16 -2.09 5.73 4.16
N LYS A 17 -2.25 6.09 2.88
CA LYS A 17 -2.53 7.48 2.49
C LYS A 17 -3.83 7.99 3.09
N HIS A 18 -4.88 7.17 3.12
CA HIS A 18 -6.14 7.54 3.74
C HIS A 18 -5.99 7.76 5.25
N TYR A 19 -5.28 6.86 5.94
CA TYR A 19 -4.95 7.01 7.35
C TYR A 19 -4.24 8.35 7.64
N LEU A 20 -3.21 8.66 6.87
CA LEU A 20 -2.45 9.91 7.02
C LEU A 20 -3.31 11.14 6.70
N ALA A 21 -4.19 11.06 5.71
CA ALA A 21 -5.09 12.16 5.37
C ALA A 21 -6.04 12.51 6.53
N LEU A 22 -6.53 11.49 7.26
CA LEU A 22 -7.36 11.70 8.46
C LEU A 22 -6.58 12.28 9.65
N ARG A 23 -5.24 12.19 9.61
CA ARG A 23 -4.32 12.65 10.67
C ARG A 23 -3.33 13.68 10.13
N THR A 24 -3.82 14.57 9.26
CA THR A 24 -2.97 15.57 8.61
C THR A 24 -2.29 16.48 9.64
N ASP A 25 -2.99 16.84 10.72
CA ASP A 25 -2.43 17.69 11.78
C ASP A 25 -1.25 17.01 12.50
N ASP A 26 -1.35 15.70 12.76
CA ASP A 26 -0.27 14.89 13.37
C ASP A 26 1.02 14.90 12.52
N MET A 27 0.94 15.16 11.22
CA MET A 27 2.13 15.28 10.35
C MET A 27 2.92 16.57 10.61
N PHE A 28 2.32 17.57 11.24
CA PHE A 28 2.93 18.85 11.59
C PHE A 28 3.12 19.03 13.10
N ASP A 29 2.76 18.03 13.89
CA ASP A 29 3.01 17.98 15.33
C ASP A 29 4.28 17.17 15.64
N ARG A 30 5.22 17.79 16.36
CA ARG A 30 6.43 17.12 16.83
C ARG A 30 6.13 16.17 18.00
N ARG A 31 5.05 16.42 18.75
CA ARG A 31 4.69 15.69 19.98
C ARG A 31 5.90 15.58 20.92
N ASP A 32 6.12 14.41 21.49
CA ASP A 32 7.21 14.12 22.44
C ASP A 32 8.54 13.70 21.75
N TYR A 33 8.64 13.82 20.43
CA TYR A 33 9.83 13.38 19.68
C TYR A 33 10.87 14.50 19.55
N ASP A 34 12.14 14.11 19.41
CA ASP A 34 13.23 15.08 19.28
C ASP A 34 13.16 15.86 17.96
N THR A 35 12.69 15.20 16.90
CA THR A 35 12.59 15.79 15.56
C THR A 35 11.22 15.54 14.90
N TYR A 36 10.81 16.45 14.02
CA TYR A 36 9.64 16.24 13.15
C TYR A 36 9.77 15.02 12.25
N LEU A 37 11.00 14.67 11.82
CA LEU A 37 11.24 13.48 11.02
C LEU A 37 10.87 12.22 11.83
N GLU A 38 11.33 12.13 13.07
CA GLU A 38 11.02 11.01 13.94
C GLU A 38 9.51 10.89 14.21
N ALA A 39 8.85 12.01 14.54
CA ALA A 39 7.40 12.04 14.75
C ALA A 39 6.62 11.52 13.53
N ARG A 40 7.04 11.91 12.32
CA ARG A 40 6.44 11.46 11.05
C ARG A 40 6.74 10.00 10.73
N MET A 41 7.96 9.54 11.01
CA MET A 41 8.34 8.13 10.83
C MET A 41 7.51 7.22 11.74
N ARG A 42 7.26 7.64 12.98
CA ARG A 42 6.39 6.92 13.92
C ARG A 42 4.95 6.90 13.46
N LEU A 43 4.40 8.05 13.03
CA LEU A 43 3.06 8.10 12.44
C LEU A 43 2.93 7.18 11.22
N LEU A 44 3.96 7.11 10.36
CA LEU A 44 3.96 6.21 9.21
C LEU A 44 4.02 4.73 9.62
N GLU A 45 4.77 4.40 10.67
CA GLU A 45 4.84 3.05 11.24
C GLU A 45 3.48 2.62 11.77
N ASP A 46 2.80 3.49 12.53
CA ASP A 46 1.45 3.25 13.05
C ASP A 46 0.45 3.04 11.90
N ALA A 47 0.49 3.93 10.88
CA ALA A 47 -0.33 3.81 9.69
C ALA A 47 -0.12 2.47 8.98
N ALA A 48 1.13 2.02 8.84
CA ALA A 48 1.44 0.73 8.24
C ALA A 48 0.90 -0.42 9.09
N ARG A 49 1.12 -0.41 10.41
CA ARG A 49 0.65 -1.44 11.34
C ARG A 49 -0.86 -1.62 11.30
N GLU A 50 -1.61 -0.51 11.33
CA GLU A 50 -3.08 -0.54 11.24
C GLU A 50 -3.57 -0.98 9.85
N SER A 51 -2.81 -0.67 8.80
CA SER A 51 -3.22 -0.96 7.42
C SER A 51 -2.83 -2.36 6.92
N LEU A 52 -1.91 -3.07 7.60
CA LEU A 52 -1.38 -4.35 7.14
C LEU A 52 -2.47 -5.41 6.87
N GLY A 53 -3.57 -5.36 7.62
CA GLY A 53 -4.71 -6.28 7.45
C GLY A 53 -5.38 -6.23 6.07
N VAL A 54 -5.14 -5.19 5.25
CA VAL A 54 -5.67 -5.11 3.89
C VAL A 54 -5.02 -6.13 2.94
N ILE A 55 -3.80 -6.57 3.22
CA ILE A 55 -3.12 -7.61 2.44
C ILE A 55 -3.66 -8.97 2.86
N THR A 56 -4.78 -9.35 2.25
CA THR A 56 -5.46 -10.62 2.52
C THR A 56 -5.08 -11.69 1.49
N GLN A 57 -5.25 -12.96 1.83
CA GLN A 57 -5.05 -14.06 0.89
C GLN A 57 -5.96 -13.94 -0.35
N PRO A 58 -7.26 -13.59 -0.24
CA PRO A 58 -8.09 -13.32 -1.42
C PRO A 58 -7.55 -12.20 -2.32
N LEU A 59 -7.03 -11.11 -1.75
CA LEU A 59 -6.39 -10.05 -2.52
C LEU A 59 -5.18 -10.59 -3.30
N MET A 60 -4.27 -11.30 -2.63
CA MET A 60 -3.09 -11.90 -3.26
C MET A 60 -3.45 -12.85 -4.40
N VAL A 61 -4.46 -13.70 -4.21
CA VAL A 61 -4.96 -14.61 -5.26
C VAL A 61 -5.52 -13.82 -6.44
N ARG A 62 -6.35 -12.80 -6.19
CA ARG A 62 -6.93 -11.96 -7.24
C ARG A 62 -5.86 -11.26 -8.07
N GLU A 63 -4.86 -10.65 -7.42
CA GLU A 63 -3.77 -9.95 -8.12
C GLU A 63 -2.88 -10.93 -8.88
N SER A 64 -2.69 -12.16 -8.37
CA SER A 64 -1.93 -13.21 -9.07
C SER A 64 -2.64 -13.68 -10.35
N LEU A 65 -3.95 -13.90 -10.28
CA LEU A 65 -4.77 -14.24 -11.45
C LEU A 65 -4.80 -13.10 -12.47
N PHE A 66 -4.89 -11.85 -12.01
CA PHE A 66 -4.80 -10.68 -12.87
C PHE A 66 -3.46 -10.66 -13.63
N CYS A 67 -2.34 -10.84 -12.92
CA CYS A 67 -1.02 -10.89 -13.57
C CYS A 67 -0.92 -12.04 -14.56
N GLN A 68 -1.37 -13.24 -14.20
CA GLN A 68 -1.35 -14.42 -15.08
C GLN A 68 -2.13 -14.16 -16.37
N ARG A 69 -3.36 -13.63 -16.29
CA ARG A 69 -4.21 -13.34 -17.46
C ARG A 69 -3.54 -12.34 -18.41
N ASN A 70 -2.94 -11.28 -17.87
CA ASN A 70 -2.26 -10.29 -18.69
C ASN A 70 -0.97 -10.80 -19.31
N VAL A 71 -0.23 -11.68 -18.62
CA VAL A 71 0.91 -12.39 -19.23
C VAL A 71 0.43 -13.26 -20.39
N MET A 72 -0.66 -14.01 -20.21
CA MET A 72 -1.22 -14.84 -21.28
C MET A 72 -1.68 -14.00 -22.48
N LYS A 73 -2.37 -12.89 -22.26
CA LYS A 73 -2.73 -11.95 -23.33
C LYS A 73 -1.50 -11.45 -24.09
N ALA A 74 -0.46 -11.02 -23.36
CA ALA A 74 0.78 -10.57 -23.96
C ALA A 74 1.47 -11.64 -24.81
N LEU A 75 1.45 -12.91 -24.37
CA LEU A 75 1.98 -14.04 -25.14
C LEU A 75 1.20 -14.30 -26.44
N HIS A 76 -0.09 -13.99 -26.46
CA HIS A 76 -0.96 -14.12 -27.63
C HIS A 76 -1.04 -12.85 -28.48
N LEU A 77 -0.24 -11.81 -28.17
CA LEU A 77 -0.29 -10.49 -28.82
C LEU A 77 -1.69 -9.84 -28.74
N GLU A 78 -2.42 -10.15 -27.68
CA GLU A 78 -3.71 -9.53 -27.36
C GLU A 78 -3.50 -8.26 -26.53
N ASP A 79 -4.47 -7.34 -26.59
CA ASP A 79 -4.46 -6.14 -25.76
C ASP A 79 -4.57 -6.51 -24.26
N MET A 80 -3.63 -5.94 -23.48
CA MET A 80 -3.55 -6.10 -22.02
C MET A 80 -4.66 -5.35 -21.30
#